data_AF-A0A0F8ZMV7-F1
#
_entry.id   AF-A0A0F8ZMV7-F1
#
_cell.length_a   1.000
_cell.length_b   1.000
_cell.length_c   1.000
_cell.angle_alpha   90.00
_cell.angle_beta   90.00
_cell.angle_gamma   90.00
#
_symmetry.space_group_name_H-M   'P 1'
#
loop_
_entity.id
_entity.type
_entity.pdbx_description
1 polymer ?
#
loop_
_entity_poly.entity_id
_entity_poly.type
_entity_poly.pdbx_seq_one_letter_code
_entity_poly.pdbx_strand_id
1 'polypeptide(L)' 'MILLREIDKPKSLGEKISEYLARPPQPLLKFYGDFRTELANGKKHLLFAVRNGLP' A
#
# COMPACT_ATOMS: atom_id res chain seq x y z
N MET A 1 25.59 2.64 -1.38
CA MET A 1 25.89 2.23 -2.77
C MET A 1 25.17 0.91 -3.03
N ILE A 2 24.05 0.95 -3.76
CA ILE A 2 23.28 -0.26 -4.09
C ILE A 2 24.04 -0.95 -5.22
N LEU A 3 24.64 -2.11 -4.95
CA LEU A 3 25.21 -2.96 -5.99
C LEU A 3 24.04 -3.49 -6.84
N LEU A 4 23.85 -2.92 -8.03
CA LEU A 4 22.99 -3.50 -9.06
C LEU A 4 23.69 -4.74 -9.59
N ARG A 5 23.41 -5.89 -8.98
CA ARG A 5 23.86 -7.19 -9.46
C ARG A 5 22.90 -7.62 -10.55
N GLU A 6 23.35 -7.57 -11.79
CA GLU A 6 22.61 -8.09 -12.93
C GLU A 6 22.33 -9.58 -12.69
N ILE A 7 21.05 -9.95 -12.62
CA ILE A 7 20.64 -11.34 -12.38
C ILE A 7 20.47 -11.98 -13.75
N ASP A 8 21.49 -12.71 -14.20
CA ASP A 8 21.49 -13.42 -15.50
C ASP A 8 20.44 -14.52 -15.60
N LYS A 9 19.93 -15.04 -14.46
CA LYS A 9 18.99 -16.15 -14.44
C LYS A 9 17.56 -15.66 -14.14
N PRO A 10 16.58 -15.92 -15.02
CA PRO A 10 15.18 -15.63 -14.69
C PRO A 10 14.78 -16.43 -13.45
N LYS A 11 14.22 -15.73 -12.45
CA LYS A 11 13.66 -16.37 -11.25
C LYS A 11 12.53 -17.31 -11.66
N SER A 12 12.51 -18.50 -11.09
CA SER A 12 11.40 -19.43 -11.18
C SER A 12 10.12 -18.83 -10.57
N LEU A 13 8.98 -19.39 -10.95
CA LEU A 13 7.68 -19.00 -10.41
C LEU A 13 7.66 -19.07 -8.87
N GLY A 14 8.25 -20.12 -8.29
CA GLY A 14 8.33 -20.31 -6.85
C GLY A 14 9.15 -19.22 -6.15
N GLU A 15 10.29 -18.84 -6.71
CA GLU A 15 11.12 -17.75 -6.18
C GLU A 15 10.38 -16.40 -6.21
N LYS A 16 9.59 -16.14 -7.25
CA LYS A 16 8.75 -14.94 -7.34
C LYS A 16 7.61 -14.94 -6.32
N ILE A 17 6.96 -16.08 -6.11
CA ILE A 17 5.90 -16.22 -5.10
C ILE A 17 6.47 -16.02 -3.70
N SER A 18 7.60 -16.66 -3.39
CA SER A 18 8.27 -16.52 -2.09
C SER A 18 8.69 -15.06 -1.82
N GLU A 19 9.25 -14.39 -2.83
CA GLU A 19 9.61 -12.97 -2.74
C GLU A 19 8.38 -12.08 -2.48
N TYR A 20 7.25 -12.37 -3.11
CA TYR A 20 6.01 -11.62 -2.92
C TYR A 20 5.45 -11.79 -1.49
N LEU A 21 5.45 -13.01 -0.98
CA LEU A 21 4.94 -13.34 0.36
C LEU A 21 5.85 -12.85 1.49
N ALA A 22 7.16 -12.72 1.24
CA ALA A 22 8.12 -12.20 2.20
C ALA A 22 8.05 -10.67 2.38
N ARG A 23 7.26 -9.96 1.56
CA ARG A 23 7.09 -8.51 1.70
C ARG A 23 6.41 -8.20 3.03
N PRO A 24 6.84 -7.13 3.74
CA PRO A 24 6.12 -6.69 4.91
C PRO A 24 4.65 -6.43 4.53
N PRO A 25 3.69 -6.72 5.43
CA PRO A 25 2.29 -6.44 5.16
C PRO A 25 2.16 -4.98 4.77
N GLN A 26 1.70 -4.74 3.54
CA GLN A 26 1.45 -3.38 3.09
C GLN A 26 0.27 -2.86 3.91
N PRO A 27 0.42 -1.74 4.64
CA PRO A 27 -0.71 -1.14 5.32
C PRO A 27 -1.69 -0.68 4.25
N LEU A 28 -2.69 -1.50 3.99
CA LEU A 28 -3.81 -1.12 3.15
C LEU A 28 -4.62 -0.12 3.98
N LEU A 29 -4.44 1.16 3.68
CA LEU A 29 -5.32 2.21 4.17
C LEU A 29 -6.69 1.94 3.56
N LYS A 30 -7.55 1.27 4.33
CA LYS A 30 -8.93 1.06 3.93
C LYS A 30 -9.71 2.29 4.37
N PHE A 31 -10.07 3.10 3.38
CA PHE A 31 -10.93 4.25 3.53
C PHE A 31 -12.38 3.77 3.61
N TYR A 32 -13.10 4.21 4.63
CA TYR A 32 -14.49 3.84 4.88
C TYR A 32 -15.34 5.07 5.20
N GLY A 33 -16.65 4.94 5.00
CA GLY A 33 -17.65 5.96 5.37
C GLY A 33 -18.39 6.52 4.16
N ASP A 34 -19.22 7.50 4.43
CA ASP A 34 -20.19 8.06 3.47
C ASP A 34 -19.59 9.08 2.49
N PHE A 35 -18.26 9.32 2.53
CA PHE A 35 -17.55 10.31 1.72
C PHE A 35 -18.24 11.69 1.71
N ARG A 36 -18.69 12.14 2.89
CA ARG A 36 -19.40 13.42 3.01
C ARG A 36 -18.47 14.58 2.76
N THR A 37 -18.99 15.62 2.13
CA THR A 37 -18.23 16.83 1.85
C THR A 37 -18.50 17.87 2.92
N GLU A 38 -17.43 18.39 3.54
CA GLU A 38 -17.49 19.45 4.55
C GLU A 38 -16.81 20.72 4.02
N LEU A 39 -17.38 21.89 4.34
CA LEU A 39 -16.75 23.18 4.08
C LEU A 39 -15.96 23.59 5.33
N ALA A 40 -14.63 23.49 5.26
CA ALA A 40 -13.74 23.93 6.32
C ALA A 40 -12.70 24.90 5.73
N ASN A 41 -12.37 25.97 6.45
CA ASN A 41 -11.41 27.00 6.00
C ASN A 41 -11.72 27.59 4.60
N GLY A 42 -13.00 27.70 4.24
CA GLY A 42 -13.44 28.20 2.93
C GLY A 42 -13.17 27.26 1.75
N LYS A 43 -12.76 26.01 2.01
CA LYS A 43 -12.50 24.98 0.99
C LYS A 43 -13.38 23.75 1.22
N LYS A 44 -13.65 23.02 0.15
CA LYS A 44 -14.41 21.77 0.18
C LYS A 44 -13.47 20.60 0.50
N HIS A 45 -13.74 19.91 1.59
CA HIS A 45 -13.02 18.74 2.06
C HIS A 45 -13.90 17.49 1.97
N LEU A 46 -13.29 16.33 1.73
CA LEU A 46 -13.96 15.02 1.79
C LEU A 46 -13.58 14.32 3.09
N LEU A 47 -14.58 13.99 3.89
CA LEU A 47 -14.42 13.23 5.14
C LEU A 47 -14.48 11.74 4.85
N PHE A 48 -13.45 11.03 5.28
CA PHE A 48 -13.40 9.57 5.28
C PHE A 48 -12.76 9.09 6.58
N ALA A 49 -13.22 7.95 7.08
CA ALA A 49 -12.58 7.25 8.19
C ALA A 49 -11.47 6.34 7.65
N VAL A 50 -10.34 6.28 8.34
CA VAL A 50 -9.23 5.40 8.01
C VAL A 50 -9.17 4.32 9.08
N ARG A 51 -9.32 3.06 8.68
CA ARG A 51 -8.91 1.95 9.56
C ARG A 51 -7.48 1.59 9.22
N ASN A 52 -6.57 1.79 10.17
CA ASN A 52 -5.25 1.20 10.06
C ASN A 52 -5.44 -0.32 10.09
N GLY A 53 -5.08 -1.02 9.01
CA GLY A 53 -5.28 -2.46 8.85
C GLY A 53 -4.39 -3.33 9.74
N LEU A 54 -3.87 -2.78 10.84
CA LEU A 54 -3.17 -3.55 11.86
C LEU A 54 -4.20 -4.42 12.60
N PRO A 55 -3.95 -5.73 12.76
CA PRO A 55 -4.72 -6.57 13.67
C PRO A 55 -4.61 -6.08 15.12
#